data_AF-A0A3A4KPY7-F1
#
_entry.id   AF-A0A3A4KPY7-F1
#
_cell.length_a   1.000
_cell.length_b   1.000
_cell.length_c   1.000
_cell.angle_alpha   90.00
_cell.angle_beta   90.00
_cell.angle_gamma   90.00
#
_symmetry.space_group_name_H-M   'P 1'
#
loop_
_entity.id
_entity.type
_entity.pdbx_description
1 polymer ?
#
loop_
_entity_poly.entity_id
_entity_poly.type
_entity_poly.pdbx_seq_one_letter_code
_entity_poly.pdbx_strand_id
1 'polypeptide(L)'
;MADQEKPGQLAGLIAEAAEGRLNLRMSPEEFARIDRECAHFVDHVIADVQSEMKYVAGINLWGFGDHPDSLLTSAPAMAERFRKKAMGQEDGNSFATVLTENAHAVEEIRQLFAAMRDRYIEQDRHFADRFHTEAARIDKLPK
;
A
#
# COMPACT_ATOMS: atom_id res chain seq x y z
N MET A 1 15.63 21.92 4.87
CA MET A 1 16.04 21.50 3.51
C MET A 1 14.81 20.84 2.93
N ALA A 2 14.34 21.30 1.76
CA ALA A 2 13.09 20.84 1.19
C ALA A 2 13.14 19.33 0.98
N ASP A 3 12.21 18.61 1.60
CA ASP A 3 11.95 17.21 1.33
C ASP A 3 11.52 17.15 -0.13
N GLN A 4 12.44 16.78 -1.03
CA GLN A 4 12.04 16.46 -2.38
C GLN A 4 11.36 15.10 -2.30
N GLU A 5 10.03 15.12 -2.21
CA GLU A 5 9.20 13.94 -2.43
C GLU A 5 9.61 13.33 -3.76
N LYS A 6 10.38 12.23 -3.68
CA LYS A 6 10.68 11.39 -4.83
C LYS A 6 9.33 10.96 -5.38
N PRO A 7 9.04 11.17 -6.68
CA PRO A 7 7.79 10.70 -7.25
C PRO A 7 7.67 9.20 -6.95
N GLY A 8 6.50 8.81 -6.45
CA GLY A 8 6.23 7.43 -6.07
C GLY A 8 6.56 6.46 -7.20
N GLN A 9 6.91 5.22 -6.84
CA GLN A 9 7.45 4.24 -7.78
C GLN A 9 6.47 3.92 -8.92
N LEU A 10 5.16 4.08 -8.67
CA LEU A 10 4.09 3.81 -9.65
C LEU A 10 3.44 5.08 -10.20
N ALA A 11 3.94 6.28 -9.87
CA ALA A 11 3.33 7.54 -10.30
C ALA A 11 3.10 7.64 -11.81
N GLY A 12 4.06 7.13 -12.62
CA GLY A 12 3.92 7.07 -14.07
C GLY A 12 2.78 6.14 -14.53
N LEU A 13 2.65 4.97 -13.92
CA LEU A 13 1.58 4.02 -14.23
C LEU A 13 0.21 4.55 -13.79
N ILE A 14 0.14 5.25 -12.66
CA ILE A 14 -1.09 5.90 -12.18
C ILE A 14 -1.55 6.95 -13.20
N ALA A 15 -0.63 7.78 -13.71
CA ALA A 15 -0.94 8.74 -14.77
C ALA A 15 -1.39 8.03 -16.06
N GLU A 16 -0.69 6.99 -16.50
CA GLU A 16 -1.09 6.20 -17.67
C GLU A 16 -2.46 5.53 -17.52
N ALA A 17 -2.82 5.05 -16.32
CA ALA A 17 -4.15 4.52 -16.02
C ALA A 17 -5.21 5.63 -16.09
N ALA A 18 -4.95 6.77 -15.44
CA ALA A 18 -5.86 7.92 -15.46
C ALA A 18 -6.10 8.45 -16.88
N GLU A 19 -5.10 8.37 -17.75
CA GLU A 19 -5.17 8.75 -19.16
C GLU A 19 -5.63 7.61 -20.09
N GLY A 20 -5.78 6.39 -19.56
CA GLY A 20 -6.29 5.19 -20.25
C GLY A 20 -5.38 4.59 -21.27
N ARG A 21 -4.08 4.81 -21.11
CA ARG A 21 -3.06 4.12 -21.90
C ARG A 21 -2.87 2.68 -21.40
N LEU A 22 -3.31 2.38 -20.18
CA LEU A 22 -3.32 1.03 -19.63
C LEU A 22 -4.67 0.34 -19.89
N ASN A 23 -4.61 -0.87 -20.43
CA ASN A 23 -5.75 -1.75 -20.64
C ASN A 23 -5.62 -2.98 -19.76
N LEU A 24 -6.51 -3.12 -18.79
CA LEU A 24 -6.58 -4.29 -17.92
C LEU A 24 -8.04 -4.73 -17.83
N ARG A 25 -8.37 -5.93 -18.29
CA ARG A 25 -9.73 -6.48 -18.20
C ARG A 25 -9.95 -7.07 -16.81
N MET A 26 -10.87 -6.49 -16.06
CA MET A 26 -11.18 -6.92 -14.70
C MET A 26 -12.66 -6.65 -14.39
N SER A 27 -13.26 -7.49 -13.54
CA SER A 27 -14.62 -7.29 -13.04
C SER A 27 -14.68 -6.27 -11.89
N PRO A 28 -15.85 -5.65 -11.65
CA PRO A 28 -16.03 -4.76 -10.49
C PRO A 28 -15.74 -5.44 -9.15
N GLU A 29 -16.05 -6.74 -9.02
CA GLU A 29 -15.78 -7.52 -7.81
C GLU A 29 -14.29 -7.62 -7.51
N GLU A 30 -13.46 -7.84 -8.54
CA GLU A 30 -12.01 -7.92 -8.40
C GLU A 30 -11.39 -6.56 -8.02
N PHE A 31 -11.87 -5.44 -8.59
CA PHE A 31 -11.44 -4.11 -8.17
C PHE A 31 -11.76 -3.84 -6.69
N ALA A 32 -12.98 -4.16 -6.26
CA ALA A 32 -13.40 -3.99 -4.87
C ALA A 32 -12.60 -4.89 -3.92
N ARG A 33 -12.29 -6.13 -4.35
CA ARG A 33 -11.47 -7.06 -3.58
C ARG A 33 -10.05 -6.52 -3.40
N ILE A 34 -9.39 -6.07 -4.48
CA ILE A 34 -8.03 -5.52 -4.39
C ILE A 34 -8.00 -4.33 -3.44
N ASP A 35 -8.91 -3.37 -3.60
CA ASP A 35 -8.95 -2.20 -2.72
C ASP A 35 -9.15 -2.60 -1.24
N ARG A 36 -10.09 -3.52 -0.97
CA ARG A 36 -10.33 -4.04 0.38
C ARG A 36 -9.09 -4.73 0.97
N GLU A 37 -8.44 -5.63 0.22
CA GLU A 37 -7.30 -6.40 0.71
C GLU A 37 -6.08 -5.49 0.94
N CYS A 38 -5.85 -4.50 0.07
CA CYS A 38 -4.79 -3.54 0.27
C CYS A 38 -5.05 -2.65 1.50
N ALA A 39 -6.27 -2.16 1.68
CA ALA A 39 -6.66 -1.41 2.88
C ALA A 39 -6.48 -2.27 4.14
N HIS A 40 -6.98 -3.51 4.15
CA HIS A 40 -6.82 -4.42 5.27
C HIS A 40 -5.34 -4.70 5.59
N PHE A 41 -4.50 -4.90 4.57
CA PHE A 41 -3.08 -5.15 4.78
C PHE A 41 -2.38 -3.96 5.44
N VAL A 42 -2.67 -2.73 5.01
CA VAL A 42 -2.07 -1.52 5.59
C VAL A 42 -2.62 -1.26 6.99
N ASP A 43 -3.94 -1.26 7.14
CA ASP A 43 -4.62 -0.81 8.35
C ASP A 43 -4.54 -1.81 9.51
N HIS A 44 -4.37 -3.11 9.19
CA HIS A 44 -4.30 -4.16 10.19
C HIS A 44 -2.93 -4.85 10.20
N VAL A 45 -2.52 -5.47 9.10
CA VAL A 45 -1.32 -6.33 9.12
C VAL A 45 -0.06 -5.51 9.38
N ILE A 46 0.15 -4.40 8.66
CA ILE A 46 1.31 -3.54 8.87
C ILE A 46 1.23 -2.87 10.25
N ALA A 47 0.08 -2.33 10.62
CA ALA A 47 -0.12 -1.64 11.89
C ALA A 47 0.16 -2.56 13.09
N ASP A 48 -0.32 -3.80 13.06
CA ASP A 48 -0.10 -4.80 14.12
C ASP A 48 1.39 -5.13 14.26
N VAL A 49 2.08 -5.42 13.15
CA VAL A 49 3.51 -5.73 13.19
C VAL A 49 4.32 -4.52 13.68
N GLN A 50 3.97 -3.30 13.26
CA GLN A 50 4.63 -2.10 13.77
C GLN A 50 4.42 -1.92 15.28
N SER A 51 3.23 -2.24 15.80
CA SER A 51 2.93 -2.21 17.24
C SER A 51 3.82 -3.20 18.01
N GLU A 52 3.91 -4.44 17.52
CA GLU A 52 4.77 -5.47 18.10
C GLU A 52 6.25 -5.09 18.04
N MET A 53 6.71 -4.47 16.95
CA MET A 53 8.10 -4.02 16.84
C MET A 53 8.42 -2.86 17.78
N LYS A 54 7.47 -1.95 18.02
CA LYS A 54 7.62 -0.93 19.08
C LYS A 54 7.73 -1.57 20.45
N TYR A 55 6.93 -2.59 20.73
CA TYR A 55 7.05 -3.36 21.97
C TYR A 55 8.43 -4.00 22.10
N VAL A 56 8.88 -4.74 21.08
CA VAL A 56 10.21 -5.39 21.04
C VAL A 56 11.35 -4.39 21.29
N ALA A 57 11.30 -3.22 20.64
CA ALA A 57 12.31 -2.19 20.84
C ALA A 57 12.31 -1.60 22.26
N GLY A 58 11.15 -1.59 22.93
CA GLY A 58 10.96 -1.08 24.29
C GLY A 58 11.26 -2.07 25.42
N ILE A 59 11.59 -3.33 25.12
CA ILE A 59 11.94 -4.31 26.16
C ILE A 59 13.26 -3.90 26.84
N ASN A 60 13.18 -3.56 28.12
CA ASN A 60 14.34 -3.15 28.92
C ASN A 60 15.27 -4.34 29.25
N LEU A 61 14.69 -5.45 29.71
CA LEU A 61 15.38 -6.70 30.04
C LEU A 61 14.59 -7.86 29.45
N TRP A 62 15.27 -8.68 28.68
CA TRP A 62 14.68 -9.81 27.95
C TRP A 62 14.72 -11.12 28.74
N GLY A 63 15.50 -11.19 29.81
CA GLY A 63 15.49 -12.31 30.76
C GLY A 63 16.36 -13.49 30.35
N PHE A 64 17.19 -13.34 29.31
CA PHE A 64 18.16 -14.37 28.89
C PHE A 64 19.60 -14.05 29.34
N GLY A 65 19.74 -13.24 30.39
CA GLY A 65 21.03 -12.78 30.90
C GLY A 65 21.55 -11.54 30.17
N ASP A 66 20.67 -10.70 29.65
CA ASP A 66 20.99 -9.44 28.97
C ASP A 66 21.22 -8.25 29.93
N HIS A 67 21.24 -8.51 31.24
CA HIS A 67 21.54 -7.50 32.25
C HIS A 67 23.03 -7.10 32.22
N PRO A 68 23.38 -5.86 32.61
CA PRO A 68 24.76 -5.34 32.56
C PRO A 68 25.78 -6.19 33.32
N ASP A 69 25.36 -6.79 34.45
CA ASP A 69 26.24 -7.60 35.32
C ASP A 69 26.35 -9.07 34.87
N SER A 70 25.88 -9.40 33.67
CA SER A 70 25.87 -10.78 33.18
C SER A 70 27.25 -11.24 32.74
N LEU A 71 27.59 -12.47 33.13
CA LEU A 71 28.78 -13.16 32.60
C LEU A 71 28.59 -13.58 31.13
N LEU A 72 27.36 -13.57 30.61
CA LEU A 72 27.02 -13.87 29.23
C LEU A 72 27.13 -12.61 28.37
N THR A 73 28.35 -12.26 27.96
CA THR A 73 28.62 -11.04 27.17
C THR A 73 27.91 -10.97 25.82
N SER A 74 27.50 -12.12 25.26
CA SER A 74 26.72 -12.18 24.01
C SER A 74 25.25 -11.77 24.18
N ALA A 75 24.70 -11.90 25.39
CA ALA A 75 23.28 -11.65 25.63
C ALA A 75 22.90 -10.16 25.45
N PRO A 76 23.59 -9.18 26.08
CA PRO A 76 23.34 -7.76 25.83
C PRO A 76 23.45 -7.38 24.34
N ALA A 77 24.42 -7.97 23.63
CA ALA A 77 24.61 -7.72 22.21
C ALA A 77 23.46 -8.24 21.33
N MET A 78 22.85 -9.39 21.69
CA MET A 78 21.66 -9.89 21.01
C MET A 78 20.43 -9.01 21.27
N ALA A 79 20.20 -8.61 22.53
CA ALA A 79 19.10 -7.72 22.88
C ALA A 79 19.18 -6.40 22.09
N GLU A 80 20.37 -5.81 22.00
CA GLU A 80 20.60 -4.59 21.22
C GLU A 80 20.33 -4.78 19.72
N ARG A 81 20.75 -5.91 19.15
CA ARG A 81 20.46 -6.24 17.74
C ARG A 81 18.96 -6.34 17.47
N PHE A 82 18.20 -6.94 18.38
CA PHE A 82 16.76 -7.05 18.22
C PHE A 82 16.07 -5.67 18.27
N ARG A 83 16.46 -4.80 19.21
CA ARG A 83 15.94 -3.42 19.27
C ARG A 83 16.22 -2.65 17.99
N LYS A 84 17.46 -2.73 17.51
CA LYS A 84 17.89 -2.10 16.25
C LYS A 84 17.12 -2.65 15.06
N LYS A 85 16.96 -3.97 14.97
CA LYS A 85 16.21 -4.59 13.87
C LYS A 85 14.73 -4.18 13.87
N ALA A 86 14.14 -4.00 15.05
CA ALA A 86 12.75 -3.59 15.19
C ALA A 86 12.51 -2.13 14.74
N MET A 87 13.29 -1.18 15.25
CA MET A 87 12.95 0.25 15.13
C MET A 87 14.09 1.16 14.61
N GLY A 88 15.32 0.67 14.45
CA GLY A 88 16.44 1.55 14.08
C GLY A 88 17.71 0.83 13.68
N GLN A 89 17.94 0.73 12.38
CA GLN A 89 19.26 0.47 11.81
C GLN A 89 19.64 1.61 10.84
N GLU A 90 20.89 2.04 10.89
CA GLU A 90 21.43 3.11 10.04
C GLU A 90 21.43 2.75 8.55
N ASP A 91 21.42 1.45 8.22
CA ASP A 91 21.36 0.94 6.85
C ASP A 91 19.92 0.91 6.27
N GLY A 92 18.92 1.36 7.02
CA GLY A 92 17.51 1.34 6.62
C GLY A 92 16.85 -0.04 6.73
N ASN A 93 17.57 -1.08 7.17
CA ASN A 93 17.07 -2.45 7.24
C ASN A 93 16.36 -2.74 8.57
N SER A 94 15.50 -1.83 9.02
CA SER A 94 14.63 -2.02 10.19
C SER A 94 13.21 -2.38 9.77
N PHE A 95 12.48 -3.13 10.61
CA PHE A 95 11.07 -3.42 10.35
C PHE A 95 10.26 -2.14 10.20
N ALA A 96 10.49 -1.13 11.06
CA ALA A 96 9.81 0.15 10.97
C ALA A 96 9.97 0.82 9.59
N THR A 97 11.21 0.90 9.09
CA THR A 97 11.52 1.48 7.77
C THR A 97 10.87 0.67 6.65
N VAL A 98 11.14 -0.64 6.61
CA VAL A 98 10.66 -1.52 5.52
C VAL A 98 9.13 -1.56 5.48
N LEU A 99 8.46 -1.64 6.63
CA LEU A 99 7.00 -1.66 6.68
C LEU A 99 6.38 -0.33 6.25
N THR A 100 7.04 0.80 6.53
CA THR A 100 6.60 2.12 6.04
C THR A 100 6.71 2.20 4.52
N GLU A 101 7.83 1.75 3.96
CA GLU A 101 8.02 1.67 2.50
C GLU A 101 7.00 0.72 1.84
N ASN A 102 6.70 -0.41 2.47
CA ASN A 102 5.66 -1.34 1.99
C ASN A 102 4.27 -0.73 2.04
N ALA A 103 3.92 0.00 3.11
CA ALA A 103 2.63 0.69 3.19
C ALA A 103 2.47 1.71 2.06
N HIS A 104 3.53 2.47 1.75
CA HIS A 104 3.53 3.41 0.63
C HIS A 104 3.33 2.69 -0.70
N ALA A 105 4.08 1.61 -0.96
CA ALA A 105 3.94 0.83 -2.20
C ALA A 105 2.52 0.24 -2.36
N VAL A 106 1.91 -0.25 -1.28
CA VAL A 106 0.54 -0.77 -1.31
C VAL A 106 -0.48 0.34 -1.59
N GLU A 107 -0.28 1.53 -1.04
CA GLU A 107 -1.14 2.68 -1.33
C GLU A 107 -1.01 3.14 -2.79
N GLU A 108 0.20 3.13 -3.37
CA GLU A 108 0.39 3.38 -4.80
C GLU A 108 -0.35 2.36 -5.68
N ILE A 109 -0.31 1.08 -5.30
CA ILE A 109 -1.07 0.02 -5.97
C ILE A 109 -2.58 0.32 -5.90
N ARG A 110 -3.10 0.72 -4.74
CA ARG A 110 -4.52 1.09 -4.59
C ARG A 110 -4.90 2.25 -5.49
N GLN A 111 -4.06 3.28 -5.55
CA GLN A 111 -4.30 4.45 -6.41
C GLN A 111 -4.30 4.07 -7.89
N LEU A 112 -3.38 3.20 -8.32
CA LEU A 112 -3.35 2.70 -9.69
C LEU A 112 -4.66 1.99 -10.07
N PHE A 113 -5.11 1.06 -9.23
CA PHE A 113 -6.34 0.32 -9.49
C PHE A 113 -7.59 1.20 -9.36
N ALA A 114 -7.59 2.20 -8.48
CA ALA A 114 -8.65 3.19 -8.38
C ALA A 114 -8.76 4.03 -9.68
N ALA A 115 -7.62 4.50 -10.22
CA ALA A 115 -7.60 5.24 -11.48
C ALA A 115 -8.13 4.40 -12.65
N MET A 116 -7.77 3.12 -12.71
CA MET A 116 -8.32 2.19 -13.70
C MET A 116 -9.84 2.01 -13.52
N ARG A 117 -10.30 1.72 -12.30
CA ARG A 117 -11.73 1.54 -11.98
C ARG A 117 -12.55 2.76 -12.39
N ASP A 118 -12.11 3.96 -12.02
CA ASP A 118 -12.84 5.19 -12.28
C ASP A 118 -13.02 5.42 -13.79
N ARG A 119 -12.01 5.01 -14.57
CA ARG A 119 -12.09 5.04 -16.02
C ARG A 119 -13.09 4.04 -16.60
N TYR A 120 -13.14 2.83 -16.05
CA TYR A 120 -14.16 1.84 -16.43
C TYR A 120 -15.58 2.38 -16.17
N ILE A 121 -15.80 2.97 -15.01
CA ILE A 121 -17.08 3.59 -14.64
C ILE A 121 -17.45 4.69 -15.64
N GLU A 122 -16.51 5.56 -15.99
CA GLU A 122 -16.73 6.64 -16.95
C GLU A 122 -17.02 6.11 -18.37
N GLN A 123 -16.30 5.07 -18.81
CA GLN A 123 -16.54 4.43 -20.11
C GLN A 123 -17.94 3.81 -20.20
N ASP A 124 -18.36 3.08 -19.16
CA ASP A 124 -19.68 2.45 -19.10
C ASP A 124 -20.79 3.51 -19.09
N ARG A 125 -20.60 4.61 -18.36
CA ARG A 125 -21.52 5.74 -18.35
C ARG A 125 -21.66 6.38 -19.73
N HIS A 126 -20.53 6.68 -20.38
CA HIS A 126 -20.53 7.28 -21.71
C HIS A 126 -21.17 6.35 -22.76
N PHE A 127 -20.96 5.03 -22.64
CA PHE A 127 -21.66 4.07 -23.48
C PHE A 127 -23.17 4.09 -23.28
N ALA A 128 -23.64 4.09 -22.02
CA ALA A 128 -25.06 4.15 -21.70
C ALA A 128 -25.71 5.44 -22.26
N ASP A 129 -25.08 6.59 -22.07
CA ASP A 129 -25.57 7.88 -22.59
C ASP A 129 -25.71 7.88 -24.12
N ARG A 130 -24.70 7.33 -24.82
CA ARG A 130 -24.73 7.17 -26.28
C ARG A 130 -25.82 6.22 -26.73
N PHE A 131 -26.00 5.10 -26.04
CA PHE A 131 -27.06 4.15 -26.34
C PHE A 131 -28.44 4.80 -26.22
N HIS A 132 -28.72 5.51 -25.13
CA HIS A 132 -29.99 6.20 -24.94
C HIS A 132 -30.24 7.26 -26.01
N THR A 133 -29.22 8.02 -26.38
CA THR A 133 -29.29 9.02 -27.45
C THR A 133 -29.66 8.39 -28.79
N GLU A 134 -28.97 7.31 -29.18
CA GLU A 134 -29.23 6.61 -30.45
C GLU A 134 -30.59 5.89 -30.45
N ALA A 135 -30.98 5.26 -29.33
CA ALA A 135 -32.28 4.63 -29.20
C ALA A 135 -33.43 5.63 -29.41
N ALA A 136 -33.35 6.81 -28.77
CA ALA A 136 -34.33 7.87 -28.93
C ALA A 136 -34.35 8.47 -30.35
N ARG A 137 -33.20 8.48 -31.04
CA ARG A 137 -33.12 8.90 -32.45
C ARG A 137 -33.81 7.90 -33.36
N ILE A 138 -33.56 6.61 -33.15
CA ILE A 138 -34.12 5.53 -33.97
C ILE A 138 -35.64 5.45 -33.82
N ASP A 139 -36.16 5.62 -32.61
CA ASP A 139 -37.62 5.61 -32.36
C ASP A 139 -38.38 6.72 -33.12
N LYS A 140 -37.69 7.81 -33.46
CA LYS A 140 -38.25 8.93 -34.24
C LYS A 140 -38.15 8.75 -35.76
N LEU A 141 -37.50 7.70 -36.25
CA LEU A 141 -37.40 7.46 -37.69
C LEU A 141 -38.74 6.96 -38.24
N PRO A 142 -39.18 7.45 -39.41
CA PRO A 142 -40.36 6.93 -40.08
C PRO A 142 -40.15 5.45 -40.45
N LYS A 143 -41.20 4.64 -40.28
CA LYS A 143 -41.22 3.22 -40.65
C LYS A 143 -41.11 3.00 -42.15
#